data_AF-A0A498QK35-F1
#
_entry.id   AF-A0A498QK35-F1
#
_cell.length_a   1.000
_cell.length_b   1.000
_cell.length_c   1.000
_cell.angle_alpha   90.00
_cell.angle_beta   90.00
_cell.angle_gamma   90.00
#
_symmetry.space_group_name_H-M   'P 1'
#
loop_
_entity.id
_entity.type
_entity.pdbx_description
1 polymer ?
#
loop_
_entity_poly.entity_id
_entity_poly.type
_entity_poly.pdbx_seq_one_letter_code
_entity_poly.pdbx_strand_id
1 'polypeptide(L)'
;MATPCTGNPELWFGYPDDDSGDGAAKARAYERSATEARIQCLRRCPLAQQRRCAARAVKYREEYGVWAGVKLPGGQYRKRTQLAQAHEVLRRIAAGEINARQLPENAALLARTERDARPVTAVVLHLPAAQVGPRSAA
;
A
#
# COMPACT_ATOMS: atom_id res chain seq x y z
N MET A 1 -11.00 -4.52 -10.75
CA MET A 1 -10.58 -4.44 -9.33
C MET A 1 -10.32 -2.98 -8.99
N ALA A 2 -11.06 -2.40 -8.05
CA ALA A 2 -10.82 -1.04 -7.59
C ALA A 2 -9.47 -0.94 -6.86
N THR A 3 -8.75 0.16 -7.06
CA THR A 3 -7.53 0.45 -6.30
C THR A 3 -7.89 0.75 -4.85
N PRO A 4 -7.27 0.10 -3.85
CA PRO A 4 -7.67 0.29 -2.45
C PRO A 4 -7.54 1.75 -2.00
N CYS A 5 -6.63 2.51 -2.61
CA CYS A 5 -6.38 3.91 -2.30
C CYS A 5 -7.48 4.90 -2.72
N THR A 6 -8.41 4.51 -3.58
CA THR A 6 -9.51 5.41 -3.99
C THR A 6 -10.73 5.30 -3.09
N GLY A 7 -10.84 4.25 -2.27
CA GLY A 7 -12.00 4.03 -1.40
C GLY A 7 -12.02 4.89 -0.13
N ASN A 8 -10.86 5.30 0.36
CA ASN A 8 -10.74 6.16 1.54
C ASN A 8 -9.39 6.92 1.49
N PRO A 9 -9.32 8.10 0.83
CA PRO A 9 -8.09 8.88 0.72
C PRO A 9 -7.46 9.31 2.06
N GLU A 10 -8.27 9.62 3.07
CA GLU A 10 -7.81 10.07 4.39
C GLU A 10 -6.87 9.06 5.07
N LEU A 11 -7.09 7.77 4.83
CA LEU A 11 -6.22 6.70 5.32
C LEU A 11 -4.78 6.82 4.79
N TRP A 12 -4.61 7.33 3.57
CA TRP A 12 -3.33 7.33 2.84
C TRP A 12 -2.54 8.61 3.03
N PHE A 13 -3.23 9.73 3.20
CA PHE A 13 -2.63 11.07 3.22
C PHE A 13 -2.67 11.73 4.60
N GLY A 14 -3.42 11.16 5.55
CA GLY A 14 -3.57 11.70 6.90
C GLY A 14 -4.65 12.77 6.98
N TYR A 15 -4.96 13.18 8.20
CA TYR A 15 -5.97 14.21 8.48
C TYR A 15 -5.41 15.61 8.16
N PRO A 16 -6.24 16.54 7.64
CA PRO A 16 -5.88 17.95 7.60
C PRO A 16 -5.54 18.44 9.02
N ASP A 17 -4.47 19.21 9.14
CA ASP A 17 -3.98 19.69 10.43
C ASP A 17 -4.96 20.75 10.97
N ASP A 18 -5.94 20.32 11.75
CA ASP A 18 -6.77 21.21 12.55
C ASP A 18 -5.97 21.62 13.80
N ASP A 19 -5.54 22.87 13.94
CA ASP A 19 -4.64 23.31 15.02
C ASP A 19 -5.13 23.05 16.48
N SER A 20 -6.31 22.44 16.66
CA SER A 20 -7.00 22.15 17.92
C SER A 20 -6.64 20.83 18.63
N GLY A 21 -5.59 20.09 18.24
CA GLY A 21 -5.31 18.75 18.81
C GLY A 21 -3.91 18.52 19.39
N ASP A 22 -3.79 17.59 20.35
CA ASP A 22 -2.50 17.09 20.86
C ASP A 22 -1.67 16.48 19.72
N GLY A 23 -0.57 17.15 19.35
CA GLY A 23 0.32 16.73 18.28
C GLY A 23 0.90 15.32 18.45
N ALA A 24 1.09 14.84 19.69
CA ALA A 24 1.56 13.48 19.94
C ALA A 24 0.47 12.43 19.68
N ALA A 25 -0.79 12.73 20.01
CA ALA A 25 -1.93 11.88 19.66
C ALA A 25 -2.13 11.83 18.14
N LYS A 26 -2.04 12.97 17.45
CA LYS A 26 -2.12 13.06 15.99
C LYS A 26 -1.01 12.26 15.30
N ALA A 27 0.24 12.40 15.77
CA ALA A 27 1.37 11.64 15.22
C ALA A 27 1.14 10.13 15.34
N ARG A 28 0.67 9.64 16.50
CA ARG A 28 0.33 8.23 16.68
C ARG A 28 -0.83 7.78 15.78
N ALA A 29 -1.85 8.62 15.59
CA ALA A 29 -2.94 8.32 14.67
C ALA A 29 -2.43 8.20 13.22
N TYR A 30 -1.59 9.13 12.78
CA TYR A 30 -0.96 9.09 11.47
C TYR A 30 -0.07 7.86 11.27
N GLU A 31 0.72 7.46 12.28
CA GLU A 31 1.51 6.23 12.23
C GLU A 31 0.62 4.99 12.03
N ARG A 32 -0.49 4.90 12.75
CA ARG A 32 -1.45 3.79 12.59
C ARG A 32 -2.10 3.80 11.21
N SER A 33 -2.60 4.95 10.75
CA SER A 33 -3.21 5.06 9.42
C SER A 33 -2.23 4.70 8.30
N ALA A 34 -0.99 5.21 8.37
CA ALA A 34 0.04 4.89 7.40
C ALA A 34 0.42 3.40 7.41
N THR A 35 0.42 2.76 8.58
CA THR A 35 0.65 1.31 8.70
C THR A 35 -0.46 0.52 8.02
N GLU A 36 -1.72 0.87 8.27
CA GLU A 36 -2.89 0.23 7.65
C GLU A 36 -2.91 0.46 6.13
N ALA A 37 -2.66 1.68 5.66
CA ALA A 37 -2.53 2.00 4.24
C ALA A 37 -1.46 1.15 3.55
N ARG A 38 -0.29 0.98 4.19
CA ARG A 38 0.79 0.11 3.68
C ARG A 38 0.32 -1.33 3.54
N ILE A 39 -0.31 -1.90 4.57
CA ILE A 39 -0.85 -3.28 4.51
C ILE A 39 -1.83 -3.43 3.36
N GLN A 40 -2.79 -2.51 3.23
CA GLN A 40 -3.78 -2.55 2.14
C GLN A 40 -3.13 -2.44 0.76
N CYS A 41 -2.14 -1.55 0.60
CA CYS A 41 -1.37 -1.42 -0.62
C CYS A 41 -0.70 -2.73 -0.99
N LEU A 42 0.06 -3.30 -0.04
CA LEU A 42 0.89 -4.47 -0.28
C LEU A 42 0.03 -5.71 -0.55
N ARG A 43 -1.10 -5.88 0.13
CA ARG A 43 -1.95 -7.07 -0.02
C ARG A 43 -2.93 -6.99 -1.19
N ARG A 44 -3.49 -5.80 -1.48
CA ARG A 44 -4.65 -5.66 -2.38
C ARG A 44 -4.35 -4.92 -3.68
N CYS A 45 -3.30 -4.11 -3.74
CA CYS A 45 -2.99 -3.33 -4.96
C CYS A 45 -2.19 -4.18 -5.96
N PRO A 46 -2.61 -4.28 -7.24
CA PRO A 46 -1.85 -4.98 -8.27
C PRO A 46 -0.43 -4.40 -8.42
N LEU A 47 0.57 -5.25 -8.69
CA LEU A 47 1.97 -4.81 -8.81
C LEU A 47 2.17 -3.74 -9.90
N ALA A 48 1.51 -3.89 -11.05
CA ALA A 48 1.56 -2.87 -12.11
C ALA A 48 1.04 -1.50 -11.64
N GLN A 49 0.01 -1.48 -10.78
CA GLN A 49 -0.52 -0.25 -10.21
C GLN A 49 0.43 0.35 -9.17
N GLN A 50 1.11 -0.47 -8.37
CA GLN A 50 2.14 0.01 -7.43
C GLN A 50 3.28 0.71 -8.17
N ARG A 51 3.74 0.16 -9.30
CA ARG A 51 4.77 0.79 -10.14
C ARG A 51 4.33 2.16 -10.67
N ARG A 52 3.09 2.26 -11.18
CA ARG A 52 2.50 3.54 -11.63
C ARG A 52 2.35 4.55 -10.49
N CYS A 53 1.93 4.09 -9.31
CA CYS A 53 1.81 4.90 -8.11
C CYS A 53 3.17 5.47 -7.68
N ALA A 54 4.22 4.65 -7.69
CA ALA A 54 5.58 5.08 -7.38
C ALA A 54 6.11 6.11 -8.37
N ALA A 55 5.90 5.89 -9.68
CA ALA A 55 6.27 6.84 -10.72
C ALA A 55 5.55 8.19 -10.52
N ARG A 56 4.27 8.16 -10.14
CA ARG A 56 3.49 9.36 -9.84
C ARG A 56 4.07 10.14 -8.66
N ALA A 57 4.38 9.46 -7.56
CA ALA A 57 4.95 10.08 -6.37
C ALA A 57 6.27 10.81 -6.67
N VAL A 58 7.16 10.18 -7.44
CA VAL A 58 8.43 10.78 -7.86
C VAL A 58 8.19 11.96 -8.80
N LYS A 59 7.29 11.82 -9.79
CA LYS A 59 6.97 12.87 -10.77
C LYS A 59 6.47 14.15 -10.09
N TYR A 60 5.57 14.01 -9.11
CA TYR A 60 4.97 15.14 -8.41
C TYR A 60 5.74 15.57 -7.16
N ARG A 61 6.88 14.91 -6.86
CA ARG A 61 7.72 15.18 -5.69
C ARG A 61 6.93 15.15 -4.39
N GLU A 62 6.05 14.18 -4.26
CA GLU A 62 5.18 14.02 -3.09
C GLU A 62 6.03 13.91 -1.82
N GLU A 63 5.63 14.58 -0.73
CA GLU A 63 6.43 14.62 0.49
C GLU A 63 5.79 13.87 1.67
N TYR A 64 4.51 13.57 1.57
CA TYR A 64 3.68 13.00 2.63
C TYR A 64 2.82 11.84 2.13
N GLY A 65 2.24 11.10 3.07
CA GLY A 65 1.36 9.96 2.82
C GLY A 65 2.07 8.66 2.46
N VAL A 66 1.30 7.69 2.00
CA VAL A 66 1.77 6.35 1.61
C VAL A 66 1.62 6.15 0.11
N TRP A 67 2.73 5.88 -0.56
CA TRP A 67 2.82 5.69 -2.00
C TRP A 67 3.47 4.34 -2.31
N ALA A 68 2.79 3.50 -3.09
CA ALA A 68 3.29 2.17 -3.45
C ALA A 68 3.82 1.33 -2.26
N GLY A 69 3.21 1.49 -1.07
CA GLY A 69 3.63 0.79 0.15
C GLY A 69 4.84 1.42 0.87
N VAL A 70 5.32 2.58 0.42
CA VAL A 70 6.36 3.39 1.07
C VAL A 70 5.71 4.58 1.76
N LYS A 71 6.01 4.77 3.05
CA LYS A 71 5.58 5.94 3.81
C LYS A 71 6.57 7.09 3.62
N LEU A 72 6.06 8.28 3.30
CA LEU A 72 6.87 9.48 3.20
C LEU A 72 6.93 10.24 4.53
N PRO A 73 8.10 10.83 4.87
CA PRO A 73 8.35 11.40 6.20
C PRO A 73 7.78 12.82 6.41
N GLY A 74 7.24 13.47 5.38
CA GLY A 74 6.81 14.87 5.36
C GLY A 74 7.90 15.84 4.88
N GLY A 75 7.49 17.06 4.48
CA GLY A 75 8.36 18.12 3.95
C GLY A 75 9.24 18.86 4.99
N GLN A 76 9.41 18.31 6.19
CA GLN A 76 10.24 18.95 7.21
C GLN A 76 11.72 18.93 6.78
N TYR A 77 12.38 20.09 6.77
CA TYR A 77 13.78 20.22 6.31
C TYR A 77 14.75 19.23 6.98
N ARG A 78 14.61 18.99 8.29
CA ARG A 78 15.40 18.00 9.04
C ARG A 78 15.26 16.56 8.54
N LYS A 79 14.18 16.25 7.81
CA LYS A 79 13.90 14.93 7.24
C LYS A 79 14.17 14.85 5.72
N ARG A 80 14.73 15.88 5.09
CA ARG A 80 15.00 15.91 3.64
C ARG A 80 15.80 14.71 3.13
N THR A 81 16.77 14.23 3.92
CA THR A 81 17.58 13.05 3.57
C THR A 81 16.73 11.78 3.58
N GLN A 82 15.85 11.63 4.57
CA GLN A 82 14.91 10.52 4.64
C GLN A 82 13.90 10.57 3.49
N LEU A 83 13.42 11.77 3.13
CA LEU A 83 12.54 11.95 1.98
C LEU A 83 13.22 11.57 0.67
N ALA A 84 14.47 12.01 0.47
CA ALA A 84 15.26 11.64 -0.71
C ALA A 84 15.49 10.12 -0.81
N GLN A 85 15.77 9.46 0.32
CA GLN A 85 15.88 7.99 0.39
C GLN A 85 14.56 7.31 0.03
N ALA A 86 13.43 7.79 0.55
CA ALA A 86 12.12 7.25 0.22
C ALA A 86 11.79 7.42 -1.28
N HIS A 87 12.14 8.57 -1.88
CA HIS A 87 12.01 8.79 -3.32
C HIS A 87 12.89 7.88 -4.15
N GLU A 88 14.10 7.58 -3.68
CA GLU A 88 14.98 6.62 -4.35
C GLU A 88 14.37 5.22 -4.37
N VAL A 89 13.82 4.77 -3.25
CA VAL A 89 13.08 3.49 -3.18
C VAL A 89 11.90 3.51 -4.17
N LEU A 90 11.15 4.61 -4.25
CA LEU A 90 10.04 4.75 -5.20
C LEU A 90 10.50 4.72 -6.66
N ARG A 91 11.67 5.29 -7.01
CA ARG A 91 12.24 5.19 -8.36
C ARG A 91 12.50 3.73 -8.73
N ARG A 92 13.14 2.98 -7.84
CA ARG A 92 13.44 1.56 -8.05
C ARG A 92 12.17 0.71 -8.19
N ILE A 93 11.13 1.01 -7.40
CA ILE A 93 9.81 0.36 -7.55
C ILE A 93 9.20 0.71 -8.91
N ALA A 94 9.21 1.98 -9.32
CA ALA A 94 8.67 2.41 -10.60
C ALA A 94 9.37 1.69 -11.78
N ALA A 95 10.70 1.62 -11.72
CA ALA A 95 11.53 0.87 -12.66
C ALA A 95 11.27 -0.65 -12.64
N GLY A 96 10.67 -1.17 -11.56
CA GLY A 96 10.42 -2.59 -11.37
C GLY A 96 11.66 -3.37 -10.94
N GLU A 97 12.72 -2.68 -10.52
CA GLU A 97 13.95 -3.27 -10.00
C GLU A 97 13.71 -3.95 -8.65
N ILE A 98 12.77 -3.42 -7.87
CA ILE A 98 12.36 -3.98 -6.58
C ILE A 98 10.83 -4.02 -6.48
N ASN A 99 10.34 -5.01 -5.76
CA ASN A 99 8.95 -5.08 -5.33
C ASN A 99 8.82 -4.45 -3.94
N ALA A 100 7.81 -3.61 -3.71
CA ALA A 100 7.56 -3.00 -2.41
C ALA A 100 7.46 -4.04 -1.28
N ARG A 101 6.96 -5.25 -1.56
CA ARG A 101 6.88 -6.36 -0.59
C ARG A 101 8.25 -6.90 -0.14
N GLN A 102 9.30 -6.70 -0.93
CA GLN A 102 10.66 -7.16 -0.64
C GLN A 102 11.43 -6.19 0.29
N LEU A 103 10.91 -4.98 0.51
CA LEU A 103 11.51 -4.05 1.45
C LEU A 103 11.47 -4.65 2.87
N PRO A 104 12.58 -4.65 3.63
CA PRO A 104 12.65 -5.29 4.94
C PRO A 104 11.53 -4.86 5.89
N GLU A 105 11.21 -3.56 5.92
CA GLU A 105 10.15 -3.00 6.74
C GLU A 105 8.75 -3.45 6.32
N ASN A 106 8.52 -3.71 5.03
CA ASN A 106 7.24 -4.20 4.50
C ASN A 106 7.11 -5.70 4.71
N ALA A 107 8.19 -6.46 4.52
CA ALA A 107 8.23 -7.89 4.79
C ALA A 107 7.96 -8.16 6.29
N ALA A 108 8.63 -7.41 7.18
CA ALA A 108 8.40 -7.50 8.62
C ALA A 108 6.97 -7.09 9.02
N LEU A 109 6.39 -6.09 8.33
CA LEU A 109 5.01 -5.67 8.57
C LEU A 109 4.02 -6.77 8.17
N LEU A 110 4.14 -7.31 6.96
CA LEU A 110 3.27 -8.38 6.46
C LEU A 110 3.33 -9.63 7.35
N ALA A 111 4.54 -10.04 7.75
CA ALA A 111 4.74 -11.20 8.61
C ALA A 111 4.07 -11.05 9.99
N ARG A 112 4.07 -9.84 10.58
CA ARG A 112 3.35 -9.58 11.84
C ARG A 112 1.83 -9.68 11.62
N THR A 113 1.32 -9.04 10.57
CA THR A 113 -0.12 -9.07 10.27
C THR A 113 -0.63 -10.47 9.91
N GLU A 114 0.19 -11.35 9.34
CA GLU A 114 -0.17 -12.76 9.12
C GLU A 114 -0.32 -13.52 10.44
N ARG A 115 0.55 -13.26 11.44
CA ARG A 115 0.45 -13.88 12.77
C ARG A 115 -0.77 -13.37 13.55
N ASP A 116 -1.12 -12.10 13.37
CA ASP A 116 -2.26 -11.47 14.05
C ASP A 116 -3.61 -11.76 13.38
N ALA A 117 -3.60 -12.22 12.13
CA ALA A 117 -4.81 -12.56 11.39
C ALA A 117 -5.48 -13.79 12.03
N ARG A 118 -6.54 -13.55 12.80
CA ARG A 118 -7.43 -14.62 13.26
C ARG A 118 -7.91 -15.44 12.05
N PRO A 119 -7.95 -16.78 12.14
CA PRO A 119 -8.44 -17.62 11.05
C PRO A 119 -9.87 -17.21 10.72
N VAL A 120 -10.05 -16.63 9.54
CA VAL A 120 -11.38 -16.37 8.99
C VAL A 120 -11.86 -17.67 8.37
N THR A 121 -13.00 -18.17 8.83
CA THR A 121 -13.63 -19.36 8.26
C THR A 121 -14.00 -19.08 6.81
N ALA A 122 -13.17 -19.53 5.87
CA ALA A 122 -13.44 -19.41 4.44
C ALA A 122 -14.16 -20.66 3.95
N VAL A 123 -15.33 -20.50 3.33
CA VAL A 123 -16.03 -21.58 2.63
C VAL A 123 -15.47 -21.68 1.23
N VAL A 124 -14.84 -22.82 0.91
CA VAL A 124 -14.40 -23.14 -0.45
C VAL A 124 -15.54 -23.84 -1.17
N LEU A 125 -16.08 -23.20 -2.21
CA LEU A 125 -17.07 -23.79 -3.11
C LEU A 125 -16.35 -24.34 -4.35
N HIS A 126 -16.36 -25.66 -4.51
CA HIS A 126 -15.92 -26.30 -5.74
C HIS A 126 -17.08 -26.35 -6.74
N LEU A 127 -16.98 -25.55 -7.80
CA LEU A 127 -17.89 -25.64 -8.95
C LEU A 127 -17.43 -26.77 -9.87
N PRO A 128 -18.27 -27.78 -10.15
CA PRO A 128 -17.93 -28.77 -11.17
C PRO A 128 -17.86 -28.09 -12.53
N ALA A 129 -16.72 -28.26 -13.22
CA ALA A 129 -16.59 -27.82 -14.60
C ALA A 129 -17.63 -28.59 -15.44
N ALA A 130 -18.61 -27.87 -16.00
CA ALA A 130 -19.57 -28.47 -16.92
C ALA A 130 -18.79 -29.07 -18.11
N GLN A 131 -18.84 -30.40 -18.24
CA GLN A 131 -18.31 -31.08 -19.41
C GLN A 131 -19.17 -30.68 -20.61
N VAL A 132 -18.70 -29.73 -21.40
CA VAL A 132 -19.24 -29.47 -22.73
C VAL A 132 -18.77 -30.63 -23.59
N GLY A 133 -19.60 -31.67 -23.70
CA GLY A 133 -19.39 -32.76 -24.65
C GLY A 133 -19.39 -32.24 -26.09
N PRO A 134 -18.64 -32.88 -27.02
CA PRO A 134 -18.59 -32.45 -28.41
C PRO A 134 -19.99 -32.54 -29.04
N ARG A 135 -20.47 -31.43 -29.61
CA ARG A 135 -21.68 -31.43 -30.44
C ARG A 135 -21.38 -32.21 -31.70
N SER A 136 -22.04 -33.35 -31.87
CA SER A 136 -22.04 -34.11 -33.12
C SER A 136 -22.79 -33.28 -34.17
N ALA A 137 -22.12 -32.94 -35.26
CA ALA A 137 -22.76 -32.36 -36.45
C ALA A 137 -23.23 -33.52 -37.33
N ALA A 138 -24.54 -33.77 -37.32
CA ALA A 138 -25.25 -34.58 -38.31
C ALA A 138 -25.96 -33.64 -39.29
#